data_AF-A0A923JQ43-F1
#
_entry.id   AF-A0A923JQ43-F1
#
_cell.length_a   1.000
_cell.length_b   1.000
_cell.length_c   1.000
_cell.angle_alpha   90.00
_cell.angle_beta   90.00
_cell.angle_gamma   90.00
#
_symmetry.space_group_name_H-M   'P 1'
#
loop_
_entity.id
_entity.type
_entity.pdbx_description
1 polymer ?
#
loop_
_entity_poly.entity_id
_entity_poly.type
_entity_poly.pdbx_seq_one_letter_code
_entity_poly.pdbx_strand_id
1 'polypeptide(L)'
;MKRLILSIAFMALAACASQPTHTRPVNAPVLKFRAVPVTADGLPVINPDVLKSIEQLNMPAPVKTLTYIELAGTVSFPKESRPERTEYFLSTDPTTRQLRMIHKSEHLNGSKISWRGLLTLSGLEQADLSRNTAVIDSLSFRGDWQHMPVGSQLGFTRQGSNTSNIIGTLGTEPKVVNCRIDRELPAKQLNPALSGQAKAMSCQEQRPSTSPVPFDHYFYLVDYGFFYRASNDKHDGVSIDMHIQRVK
;
A
#
# COMPACT_ATOMS: atom_id res chain seq x y z
N MET A 1 0.19 -23.78 -24.99
CA MET A 1 1.60 -23.33 -25.12
C MET A 1 1.76 -22.00 -24.39
N LYS A 2 2.68 -21.99 -23.40
CA LYS A 2 3.26 -20.90 -22.58
C LYS A 2 2.54 -19.54 -22.54
N ARG A 3 1.91 -19.23 -21.39
CA ARG A 3 1.46 -17.87 -21.03
C ARG A 3 2.55 -17.18 -20.20
N LEU A 4 2.91 -15.97 -20.63
CA LEU A 4 3.93 -15.10 -20.05
C LEU A 4 3.63 -14.77 -18.59
N ILE A 5 4.60 -15.02 -17.73
CA ILE A 5 4.72 -14.50 -16.37
C ILE A 5 5.29 -13.10 -16.52
N LEU A 6 4.52 -12.05 -16.17
CA LEU A 6 5.05 -10.70 -16.04
C LEU A 6 5.17 -10.34 -14.56
N SER A 7 6.27 -10.79 -13.97
CA SER A 7 6.86 -10.15 -12.80
C SER A 7 7.31 -8.77 -13.25
N ILE A 8 6.69 -7.70 -12.74
CA ILE A 8 7.16 -6.33 -12.96
C ILE A 8 8.42 -6.16 -12.11
N ALA A 9 9.54 -6.63 -12.66
CA ALA A 9 10.87 -6.21 -12.27
C ALA A 9 11.20 -4.97 -13.11
N PHE A 10 11.42 -3.84 -12.45
CA PHE A 10 12.06 -2.68 -13.06
C PHE A 10 13.47 -3.09 -13.53
N MET A 11 13.64 -3.34 -14.83
CA MET A 11 14.97 -3.52 -15.43
C MET A 11 15.62 -2.16 -15.61
N ALA A 12 16.65 -1.88 -14.81
CA ALA A 12 17.68 -0.93 -15.18
C ALA A 12 18.55 -1.57 -16.30
N LEU A 13 18.49 -1.01 -17.51
CA LEU A 13 19.46 -1.32 -18.57
C LEU A 13 20.81 -0.68 -18.21
N ALA A 14 21.79 -1.50 -17.85
CA ALA A 14 23.20 -1.13 -17.90
C ALA A 14 23.81 -1.79 -19.15
N ALA A 15 24.09 -0.99 -20.17
CA ALA A 15 24.85 -1.41 -21.34
C ALA A 15 26.34 -1.52 -20.97
N CYS A 16 26.95 -2.68 -21.23
CA CYS A 16 28.41 -2.81 -21.28
C CYS A 16 28.89 -2.39 -22.67
N ALA A 17 29.84 -1.46 -22.72
CA ALA A 17 30.74 -1.31 -23.84
C ALA A 17 32.15 -0.96 -23.32
N SER A 18 33.11 -1.70 -23.85
CA SER A 18 34.58 -1.69 -23.69
C SER A 18 35.26 -0.32 -23.53
N GLN A 19 36.27 -0.27 -22.64
CA GLN A 19 37.30 0.79 -22.62
C GLN A 19 38.35 0.54 -23.73
N PRO A 20 39.12 1.57 -24.19
CA PRO A 20 40.32 1.94 -23.43
C PRO A 20 40.62 3.45 -23.29
N THR A 21 41.35 3.73 -22.21
CA THR A 21 42.34 4.80 -21.95
C THR A 21 41.95 6.29 -21.85
N HIS A 22 42.22 6.79 -20.63
CA HIS A 22 42.62 8.14 -20.20
C HIS A 22 41.82 9.36 -20.69
N THR A 23 41.04 9.95 -19.78
CA THR A 23 41.06 11.40 -19.47
C THR A 23 40.10 11.75 -18.32
N ARG A 24 40.63 12.53 -17.35
CA ARG A 24 39.99 13.50 -16.42
C ARG A 24 38.68 13.10 -15.67
N PRO A 25 38.60 13.27 -14.34
CA PRO A 25 37.33 13.13 -13.64
C PRO A 25 36.43 14.32 -13.98
N VAL A 26 35.52 14.13 -14.93
CA VAL A 26 34.36 14.99 -15.08
C VAL A 26 33.43 14.62 -13.94
N ASN A 27 33.27 15.52 -12.97
CA ASN A 27 32.16 15.47 -12.02
C ASN A 27 30.86 15.50 -12.83
N ALA A 28 30.34 14.34 -13.19
CA ALA A 28 28.99 14.22 -13.70
C ALA A 28 28.06 14.65 -12.57
N PRO A 29 27.13 15.61 -12.80
CA PRO A 29 26.15 15.94 -11.79
C PRO A 29 25.30 14.68 -11.57
N VAL A 30 25.40 14.11 -10.37
CA VAL A 30 24.42 13.15 -9.89
C VAL A 30 23.10 13.91 -9.86
N LEU A 31 22.24 13.66 -10.85
CA LEU A 31 20.88 14.17 -10.86
C LEU A 31 20.17 13.57 -9.64
N LYS A 32 20.12 14.36 -8.57
CA LYS A 32 19.25 14.07 -7.42
C LYS A 32 17.83 14.35 -7.87
N PHE A 33 17.16 13.34 -8.40
CA PHE A 33 15.74 13.42 -8.72
C PHE A 33 14.97 13.49 -7.41
N ARG A 34 14.23 14.59 -7.23
CA ARG A 34 13.40 14.82 -6.05
C ARG A 34 11.96 14.73 -6.53
N ALA A 35 11.22 13.77 -6.00
CA ALA A 35 9.82 13.57 -6.36
C ALA A 35 9.00 14.87 -6.15
N VAL A 36 8.19 15.23 -7.15
CA VAL A 36 7.38 16.46 -7.18
C VAL A 36 6.27 16.38 -6.12
N PRO A 37 5.91 17.49 -5.43
CA PRO A 37 4.80 17.50 -4.49
C PRO A 37 3.46 17.26 -5.20
N VAL A 38 2.69 16.26 -4.76
CA VAL A 38 1.34 15.99 -5.27
C VAL A 38 0.33 16.83 -4.48
N THR A 39 -0.40 17.72 -5.15
CA THR A 39 -1.57 18.40 -4.57
C THR A 39 -2.78 17.46 -4.57
N ALA A 40 -3.73 17.72 -3.67
CA ALA A 40 -4.94 16.89 -3.46
C ALA A 40 -5.90 16.85 -4.66
N ASP A 41 -5.72 17.76 -5.62
CA ASP A 41 -6.68 18.05 -6.66
C ASP A 41 -6.59 17.00 -7.79
N GLY A 42 -7.72 16.38 -8.11
CA GLY A 42 -7.84 15.47 -9.26
C GLY A 42 -7.74 13.96 -8.94
N LEU A 43 -8.10 13.55 -7.71
CA LEU A 43 -8.38 12.13 -7.46
C LEU A 43 -9.63 11.67 -8.24
N PRO A 44 -9.64 10.47 -8.85
CA PRO A 44 -10.84 9.89 -9.42
C PRO A 44 -12.02 9.86 -8.43
N VAL A 45 -13.23 10.10 -8.93
CA VAL A 45 -14.45 10.08 -8.11
C VAL A 45 -14.75 8.64 -7.67
N ILE A 46 -15.02 8.45 -6.37
CA ILE A 46 -15.38 7.14 -5.82
C ILE A 46 -16.86 6.86 -6.07
N ASN A 47 -17.17 5.64 -6.51
CA ASN A 47 -18.56 5.19 -6.66
C ASN A 47 -19.28 5.20 -5.28
N PRO A 48 -20.45 5.86 -5.14
CA PRO A 48 -21.23 5.86 -3.90
C PRO A 48 -21.54 4.47 -3.33
N ASP A 49 -21.71 3.44 -4.18
CA ASP A 49 -21.98 2.06 -3.71
C ASP A 49 -20.78 1.46 -2.96
N VAL A 50 -19.56 1.90 -3.28
CA VAL A 50 -18.34 1.53 -2.53
C VAL A 50 -18.39 2.11 -1.12
N LEU A 51 -18.82 3.37 -0.99
CA LEU A 51 -18.97 4.02 0.33
C LEU A 51 -20.07 3.36 1.15
N LYS A 52 -21.21 3.06 0.54
CA LYS A 52 -22.30 2.33 1.21
C LYS A 52 -21.87 0.96 1.73
N SER A 53 -21.06 0.24 0.95
CA SER A 53 -20.51 -1.07 1.36
C SER A 53 -19.57 -0.97 2.56
N ILE A 54 -18.83 0.14 2.68
CA ILE A 54 -17.99 0.45 3.85
C ILE A 54 -18.86 0.80 5.07
N GLU A 55 -19.88 1.63 4.88
CA GLU A 55 -20.80 2.05 5.96
C GLU A 55 -21.51 0.84 6.59
N GLN A 56 -21.92 -0.14 5.78
CA GLN A 56 -22.57 -1.38 6.24
C GLN A 56 -21.71 -2.21 7.20
N LEU A 57 -20.39 -2.01 7.24
CA LEU A 57 -19.53 -2.68 8.21
C LEU A 57 -19.78 -2.21 9.64
N ASN A 58 -20.39 -1.04 9.82
CA ASN A 58 -20.68 -0.44 11.13
C ASN A 58 -19.48 -0.44 12.09
N MET A 59 -18.29 -0.25 11.54
CA MET A 59 -17.06 -0.22 12.34
C MET A 59 -17.07 0.99 13.29
N PRO A 60 -16.62 0.82 14.54
CA PRO A 60 -16.59 1.91 15.51
C PRO A 60 -15.69 3.05 15.01
N ALA A 61 -16.09 4.29 15.31
CA ALA A 61 -15.24 5.45 15.05
C ALA A 61 -13.92 5.32 15.85
N PRO A 62 -12.78 5.79 15.30
CA PRO A 62 -11.54 5.88 16.07
C PRO A 62 -11.73 6.68 17.35
N VAL A 63 -11.22 6.15 18.47
CA VAL A 63 -11.19 6.85 19.76
C VAL A 63 -10.06 7.89 19.78
N LYS A 64 -9.01 7.65 18.99
CA LYS A 64 -7.84 8.52 18.86
C LYS A 64 -7.61 8.88 17.40
N THR A 65 -7.18 10.11 17.18
CA THR A 65 -6.79 10.57 15.85
C THR A 65 -5.32 10.26 15.62
N LEU A 66 -5.01 9.70 14.46
CA LEU A 66 -3.66 9.60 13.93
C LEU A 66 -3.53 10.62 12.79
N THR A 67 -2.60 11.56 12.90
CA THR A 67 -2.36 12.63 11.92
C THR A 67 -1.09 12.38 11.11
N TYR A 68 -0.18 11.57 11.65
CA TYR A 68 1.07 11.23 11.01
C TYR A 68 1.51 9.81 11.38
N ILE A 69 2.01 9.09 10.39
CA ILE A 69 2.73 7.84 10.61
C ILE A 69 3.91 7.75 9.66
N GLU A 70 5.04 7.33 10.19
CA GLU A 70 6.26 7.04 9.46
C GLU A 70 6.55 5.55 9.55
N LEU A 71 6.68 4.91 8.40
CA LEU A 71 7.11 3.52 8.28
C LEU A 71 8.54 3.48 7.78
N ALA A 72 9.36 2.63 8.38
CA ALA A 72 10.73 2.36 7.94
C ALA A 72 10.97 0.86 7.90
N GLY A 73 11.90 0.41 7.06
CA GLY A 73 12.12 -1.01 6.89
C GLY A 73 12.96 -1.34 5.68
N THR A 74 12.69 -2.50 5.08
CA THR A 74 13.41 -3.02 3.92
C THR A 74 12.44 -3.45 2.83
N VAL A 75 12.74 -3.04 1.59
CA VAL A 75 12.12 -3.61 0.39
C VAL A 75 13.17 -4.49 -0.28
N SER A 76 12.81 -5.73 -0.57
CA SER A 76 13.69 -6.68 -1.26
C SER A 76 13.11 -7.05 -2.61
N PHE A 77 13.93 -6.89 -3.63
CA PHE A 77 13.75 -7.36 -4.99
C PHE A 77 14.57 -8.64 -5.19
N PRO A 78 14.39 -9.40 -6.28
CA PRO A 78 15.05 -10.69 -6.48
C PRO A 78 16.59 -10.66 -6.43
N LYS A 79 17.22 -9.49 -6.61
CA LYS A 79 18.67 -9.32 -6.66
C LYS A 79 19.22 -8.37 -5.61
N GLU A 80 18.37 -7.62 -4.91
CA GLU A 80 18.81 -6.57 -4.02
C GLU A 80 17.78 -6.24 -2.96
N SER A 81 18.25 -5.88 -1.77
CA SER A 81 17.43 -5.32 -0.70
C SER A 81 17.90 -3.91 -0.43
N ARG A 82 16.95 -3.00 -0.24
CA ARG A 82 17.23 -1.60 0.03
C ARG A 82 16.40 -1.14 1.24
N PRO A 83 16.96 -0.26 2.09
CA PRO A 83 16.15 0.38 3.12
C PRO A 83 15.05 1.22 2.45
N GLU A 84 13.88 1.23 3.05
CA GLU A 84 12.72 2.01 2.59
C GLU A 84 12.18 2.83 3.75
N ARG A 85 11.72 4.04 3.44
CA ARG A 85 11.09 4.94 4.40
C ARG A 85 9.95 5.70 3.73
N THR A 86 8.76 5.57 4.31
CA THR A 86 7.56 6.24 3.81
C THR A 86 6.89 7.02 4.92
N GLU A 87 6.67 8.31 4.69
CA GLU A 87 5.88 9.18 5.56
C GLU A 87 4.45 9.26 5.05
N TYR A 88 3.48 9.18 5.95
CA TYR A 88 2.06 9.38 5.68
C TYR A 88 1.51 10.51 6.53
N PHE A 89 0.88 11.49 5.88
CA PHE A 89 0.11 12.55 6.49
C PHE A 89 -1.37 12.21 6.35
N LEU A 90 -2.05 12.12 7.48
CA LEU A 90 -3.38 11.54 7.59
C LEU A 90 -4.41 12.62 7.92
N SER A 91 -5.54 12.58 7.23
CA SER A 91 -6.68 13.45 7.53
C SER A 91 -7.99 12.76 7.14
N THR A 92 -9.13 13.29 7.57
CA THR A 92 -10.43 12.87 7.06
C THR A 92 -10.73 13.60 5.76
N ASP A 93 -11.12 12.87 4.72
CA ASP A 93 -11.63 13.47 3.48
C ASP A 93 -13.02 14.10 3.76
N PRO A 94 -13.24 15.38 3.44
CA PRO A 94 -14.50 16.05 3.79
C PRO A 94 -15.70 15.51 3.01
N THR A 95 -15.49 15.02 1.78
CA THR A 95 -16.57 14.55 0.89
C THR A 95 -16.98 13.11 1.22
N THR A 96 -16.02 12.21 1.32
CA THR A 96 -16.27 10.77 1.50
C THR A 96 -16.24 10.33 2.96
N ARG A 97 -15.75 11.19 3.86
CA ARG A 97 -15.50 10.90 5.28
C ARG A 97 -14.52 9.74 5.51
N GLN A 98 -13.86 9.27 4.46
CA GLN A 98 -12.84 8.23 4.51
C GLN A 98 -11.46 8.80 4.84
N LEU A 99 -10.48 7.93 5.04
CA LEU A 99 -9.12 8.34 5.40
C LEU A 99 -8.39 8.88 4.16
N ARG A 100 -8.08 10.17 4.16
CA ARG A 100 -7.17 10.79 3.21
C ARG A 100 -5.73 10.62 3.68
N MET A 101 -4.86 10.21 2.77
CA MET A 101 -3.44 9.97 3.02
C MET A 101 -2.61 10.65 1.95
N ILE A 102 -1.74 11.58 2.34
CA ILE A 102 -0.63 12.04 1.49
C ILE A 102 0.59 11.24 1.90
N HIS A 103 1.25 10.57 0.96
CA HIS A 103 2.47 9.81 1.23
C HIS A 103 3.67 10.38 0.50
N LYS A 104 4.83 10.26 1.14
CA LYS A 104 6.12 10.68 0.61
C LYS A 104 7.18 9.62 0.92
N SER A 105 7.93 9.24 -0.10
CA SER A 105 9.12 8.40 -0.01
C SER A 105 10.20 8.99 -0.92
N GLU A 106 11.38 8.36 -0.98
CA GLU A 106 12.46 8.82 -1.85
C GLU A 106 12.06 8.82 -3.33
N HIS A 107 11.32 7.80 -3.77
CA HIS A 107 11.03 7.54 -5.18
C HIS A 107 9.55 7.67 -5.57
N LEU A 108 8.67 7.81 -4.58
CA LEU A 108 7.23 7.78 -4.80
C LEU A 108 6.51 8.77 -3.87
N ASN A 109 5.75 9.67 -4.47
CA ASN A 109 4.83 10.56 -3.76
C ASN A 109 3.40 10.31 -4.25
N GLY A 110 2.42 10.58 -3.40
CA GLY A 110 1.05 10.49 -3.84
C GLY A 110 0.03 10.92 -2.81
N SER A 111 -1.22 10.93 -3.25
CA SER A 111 -2.39 11.22 -2.45
C SER A 111 -3.42 10.12 -2.69
N LYS A 112 -4.07 9.64 -1.64
CA LYS A 112 -5.14 8.66 -1.76
C LYS A 112 -6.23 8.88 -0.74
N ILE A 113 -7.45 8.48 -1.11
CA ILE A 113 -8.54 8.20 -0.20
C ILE A 113 -8.55 6.69 0.02
N SER A 114 -8.56 6.27 1.27
CA SER A 114 -8.48 4.87 1.67
C SER A 114 -9.55 4.53 2.69
N TRP A 115 -9.97 3.27 2.69
CA TRP A 115 -10.71 2.72 3.82
C TRP A 115 -9.73 2.34 4.92
N ARG A 116 -9.62 3.20 5.93
CA ARG A 116 -8.82 3.01 7.15
C ARG A 116 -7.35 2.61 6.90
N GLY A 117 -6.78 2.92 5.74
CA GLY A 117 -5.42 2.52 5.35
C GLY A 117 -5.28 1.12 4.73
N LEU A 118 -6.32 0.28 4.78
CA LEU A 118 -6.27 -1.09 4.23
C LEU A 118 -6.42 -1.10 2.71
N LEU A 119 -7.40 -0.36 2.19
CA LEU A 119 -7.76 -0.34 0.77
C LEU A 119 -7.69 1.07 0.22
N THR A 120 -6.94 1.27 -0.86
CA THR A 120 -7.04 2.49 -1.67
C THR A 120 -8.38 2.48 -2.41
N LEU A 121 -9.24 3.46 -2.14
CA LEU A 121 -10.53 3.64 -2.82
C LEU A 121 -10.38 4.52 -4.05
N SER A 122 -9.56 5.56 -3.93
CA SER A 122 -9.14 6.43 -5.03
C SER A 122 -7.74 6.95 -4.74
N GLY A 123 -6.89 7.08 -5.76
CA GLY A 123 -5.50 7.44 -5.56
C GLY A 123 -4.84 8.04 -6.79
N LEU A 124 -3.80 8.82 -6.52
CA LEU A 124 -2.84 9.33 -7.47
C LEU A 124 -1.44 9.10 -6.90
N GLU A 125 -0.61 8.41 -7.66
CA GLU A 125 0.79 8.14 -7.37
C GLU A 125 1.66 8.72 -8.49
N GLN A 126 2.77 9.33 -8.09
CA GLN A 126 3.73 9.94 -8.98
C GLN A 126 5.15 9.52 -8.59
N ALA A 127 5.82 8.89 -9.55
CA ALA A 127 7.25 8.64 -9.56
C ALA A 127 7.88 9.45 -10.71
N ASP A 128 9.20 9.36 -10.88
CA ASP A 128 9.96 10.17 -11.83
C ASP A 128 9.41 10.12 -13.27
N LEU A 129 8.97 8.94 -13.72
CA LEU A 129 8.49 8.72 -15.09
C LEU A 129 7.02 8.32 -15.17
N SER A 130 6.42 7.90 -14.05
CA SER A 130 5.08 7.35 -14.03
C SER A 130 4.13 8.18 -13.20
N ARG A 131 2.95 8.41 -13.75
CA ARG A 131 1.78 8.92 -13.06
C ARG A 131 0.69 7.88 -13.14
N ASN A 132 0.27 7.37 -11.99
CA ASN A 132 -0.71 6.32 -11.87
C ASN A 132 -1.92 6.83 -11.10
N THR A 133 -3.12 6.60 -11.61
CA THR A 133 -4.37 6.78 -10.86
C THR A 133 -4.99 5.43 -10.55
N ALA A 134 -5.66 5.35 -9.41
CA ALA A 134 -6.39 4.16 -8.99
C ALA A 134 -7.80 4.56 -8.56
N VAL A 135 -8.80 3.73 -8.87
CA VAL A 135 -10.16 3.87 -8.36
C VAL A 135 -10.83 2.51 -8.22
N ILE A 136 -11.58 2.31 -7.15
CA ILE A 136 -12.43 1.13 -6.96
C ILE A 136 -13.85 1.47 -7.41
N ASP A 137 -14.41 0.62 -8.26
CA ASP A 137 -15.76 0.75 -8.82
C ASP A 137 -16.78 -0.11 -8.05
N SER A 138 -16.34 -1.24 -7.50
CA SER A 138 -17.18 -2.11 -6.65
C SER A 138 -16.39 -2.69 -5.49
N LEU A 139 -17.05 -2.83 -4.34
CA LEU A 139 -16.48 -3.34 -3.11
C LEU A 139 -17.55 -4.12 -2.34
N SER A 140 -17.22 -5.30 -1.85
CA SER A 140 -18.05 -6.04 -0.91
C SER A 140 -17.19 -6.67 0.17
N PHE A 141 -17.76 -6.86 1.35
CA PHE A 141 -17.08 -7.42 2.51
C PHE A 141 -17.75 -8.71 2.97
N ARG A 142 -16.95 -9.57 3.60
CA ARG A 142 -17.40 -10.80 4.26
C ARG A 142 -16.71 -10.97 5.61
N GLY A 143 -17.41 -11.58 6.56
CA GLY A 143 -16.94 -11.78 7.93
C GLY A 143 -17.18 -10.58 8.85
N ASP A 144 -16.84 -10.75 10.13
CA ASP A 144 -17.09 -9.77 11.18
C ASP A 144 -15.96 -8.73 11.26
N TRP A 145 -15.98 -7.77 10.33
CA TRP A 145 -15.06 -6.62 10.33
C TRP A 145 -15.29 -5.65 11.50
N GLN A 146 -16.46 -5.69 12.14
CA GLN A 146 -16.78 -4.81 13.25
C GLN A 146 -15.97 -5.19 14.50
N HIS A 147 -15.93 -6.48 14.83
CA HIS A 147 -15.24 -6.97 16.03
C HIS A 147 -13.86 -7.57 15.74
N MET A 148 -13.66 -8.15 14.56
CA MET A 148 -12.43 -8.83 14.15
C MET A 148 -11.87 -9.75 15.24
N PRO A 149 -12.63 -10.76 15.69
CA PRO A 149 -12.16 -11.65 16.75
C PRO A 149 -10.97 -12.48 16.28
N VAL A 150 -10.04 -12.78 17.18
CA VAL A 150 -8.86 -13.61 16.87
C VAL A 150 -9.31 -14.98 16.35
N GLY A 151 -8.65 -15.45 15.28
CA GLY A 151 -8.97 -16.71 14.59
C GLY A 151 -10.07 -16.59 13.54
N SER A 152 -10.79 -15.47 13.45
CA SER A 152 -11.84 -15.29 12.44
C SER A 152 -11.28 -15.13 11.03
N GLN A 153 -12.11 -15.51 10.06
CA GLN A 153 -11.89 -15.23 8.65
C GLN A 153 -12.68 -14.01 8.22
N LEU A 154 -11.99 -13.10 7.55
CA LEU A 154 -12.54 -11.92 6.93
C LEU A 154 -12.26 -11.97 5.43
N GLY A 155 -12.85 -11.06 4.70
CA GLY A 155 -12.42 -10.82 3.33
C GLY A 155 -13.20 -9.71 2.67
N PHE A 156 -12.76 -9.40 1.47
CA PHE A 156 -13.42 -8.46 0.61
C PHE A 156 -13.21 -8.85 -0.85
N THR A 157 -14.17 -8.47 -1.68
CA THR A 157 -14.04 -8.50 -3.14
C THR A 157 -14.00 -7.05 -3.61
N ARG A 158 -12.99 -6.71 -4.42
CA ARG A 158 -12.88 -5.37 -5.02
C ARG A 158 -12.74 -5.48 -6.53
N GLN A 159 -13.30 -4.53 -7.25
CA GLN A 159 -13.07 -4.33 -8.67
C GLN A 159 -12.80 -2.84 -8.91
N GLY A 160 -11.90 -2.52 -9.82
CA GLY A 160 -11.52 -1.15 -10.09
C GLY A 160 -10.52 -1.05 -11.22
N SER A 161 -9.90 0.10 -11.36
CA SER A 161 -8.88 0.31 -12.39
C SER A 161 -7.64 1.00 -11.82
N ASN A 162 -6.49 0.63 -12.38
CA ASN A 162 -5.24 1.38 -12.23
C ASN A 162 -4.83 1.87 -13.61
N THR A 163 -4.78 3.19 -13.80
CA THR A 163 -4.41 3.81 -15.07
C THR A 163 -3.04 4.44 -14.95
N SER A 164 -2.11 4.00 -15.78
CA SER A 164 -0.77 4.55 -15.87
C SER A 164 -0.58 5.27 -17.20
N ASN A 165 0.15 6.38 -17.21
CA ASN A 165 0.59 7.04 -18.43
C ASN A 165 1.57 6.20 -19.27
N ILE A 166 2.21 5.18 -18.70
CA ILE A 166 3.20 4.34 -19.41
C ILE A 166 2.56 3.08 -19.98
N ILE A 167 1.75 2.37 -19.18
CA ILE A 167 1.27 1.02 -19.51
C ILE A 167 -0.25 0.96 -19.76
N GLY A 168 -0.95 2.09 -19.70
CA GLY A 168 -2.39 2.18 -19.88
C GLY A 168 -3.18 1.71 -18.64
N THR A 169 -4.41 1.27 -18.87
CA THR A 169 -5.34 0.85 -17.80
C THR A 169 -5.30 -0.65 -17.57
N LEU A 170 -5.15 -1.05 -16.30
CA LEU A 170 -5.08 -2.44 -15.85
C LEU A 170 -5.96 -2.68 -14.62
N GLY A 171 -6.18 -3.96 -14.30
CA GLY A 171 -6.75 -4.38 -13.01
C GLY A 171 -8.27 -4.33 -12.91
N THR A 172 -8.97 -4.26 -14.06
CA THR A 172 -10.44 -4.21 -14.20
C THR A 172 -11.16 -5.48 -13.75
N GLU A 173 -10.43 -6.56 -13.52
CA GLU A 173 -10.98 -7.82 -13.06
C GLU A 173 -11.26 -7.80 -11.54
N PRO A 174 -12.36 -8.43 -11.08
CA PRO A 174 -12.62 -8.61 -9.66
C PRO A 174 -11.50 -9.37 -8.95
N LYS A 175 -11.11 -8.89 -7.77
CA LYS A 175 -10.11 -9.49 -6.90
C LYS A 175 -10.74 -9.85 -5.57
N VAL A 176 -10.70 -11.14 -5.24
CA VAL A 176 -11.16 -11.65 -3.94
C VAL A 176 -9.95 -11.75 -3.02
N VAL A 177 -10.05 -11.17 -1.82
CA VAL A 177 -9.00 -11.24 -0.80
C VAL A 177 -9.58 -11.89 0.45
N ASN A 178 -8.86 -12.89 0.94
CA ASN A 178 -9.19 -13.61 2.16
C ASN A 178 -8.21 -13.22 3.24
N CYS A 179 -8.72 -12.83 4.41
CA CYS A 179 -7.91 -12.43 5.54
C CYS A 179 -8.21 -13.29 6.78
N ARG A 180 -7.24 -13.41 7.68
CA ARG A 180 -7.39 -14.06 8.99
C ARG A 180 -6.83 -13.15 10.07
N ILE A 181 -7.56 -13.02 11.18
CA ILE A 181 -7.03 -12.34 12.37
C ILE A 181 -6.14 -13.33 13.13
N ASP A 182 -4.84 -13.06 13.17
CA ASP A 182 -3.86 -14.00 13.67
C ASP A 182 -3.74 -13.93 15.19
N ARG A 183 -3.67 -12.71 15.72
CA ARG A 183 -3.48 -12.44 17.15
C ARG A 183 -3.83 -11.01 17.50
N GLU A 184 -3.97 -10.75 18.79
CA GLU A 184 -4.05 -9.41 19.36
C GLU A 184 -2.85 -9.16 20.28
N LEU A 185 -2.36 -7.93 20.31
CA LEU A 185 -1.22 -7.50 21.12
C LEU A 185 -1.37 -6.03 21.52
N PRO A 186 -0.74 -5.58 22.62
CA PRO A 186 -0.70 -4.17 22.95
C PRO A 186 -0.02 -3.35 21.84
N ALA A 187 -0.64 -2.25 21.39
CA ALA A 187 -0.10 -1.42 20.30
C ALA A 187 1.27 -0.81 20.64
N LYS A 188 1.55 -0.61 21.94
CA LYS A 188 2.85 -0.17 22.44
C LYS A 188 4.02 -1.11 22.09
N GLN A 189 3.73 -2.38 21.78
CA GLN A 189 4.74 -3.32 21.28
C GLN A 189 5.17 -3.02 19.84
N LEU A 190 4.32 -2.34 19.06
CA LEU A 190 4.62 -1.90 17.69
C LEU A 190 5.35 -0.56 17.68
N ASN A 191 4.95 0.36 18.56
CA ASN A 191 5.64 1.62 18.79
C ASN A 191 5.24 2.17 20.18
N PRO A 192 6.19 2.62 21.03
CA PRO A 192 5.88 3.04 22.40
C PRO A 192 4.95 4.26 22.51
N ALA A 193 4.82 5.07 21.45
CA ALA A 193 3.89 6.20 21.42
C ALA A 193 2.43 5.80 21.14
N LEU A 194 2.17 4.52 20.81
CA LEU A 194 0.83 3.99 20.60
C LEU A 194 0.21 3.46 21.89
N SER A 195 -1.10 3.58 22.00
CA SER A 195 -1.90 3.00 23.08
C SER A 195 -2.93 1.99 22.57
N GLY A 196 -3.57 1.29 23.51
CA GLY A 196 -4.63 0.35 23.21
C GLY A 196 -4.10 -0.95 22.62
N GLN A 197 -4.95 -1.61 21.85
CA GLN A 197 -4.67 -2.90 21.23
C GLN A 197 -4.36 -2.75 19.74
N ALA A 198 -3.60 -3.70 19.21
CA ALA A 198 -3.42 -3.93 17.79
C ALA A 198 -3.82 -5.37 17.46
N LYS A 199 -4.42 -5.57 16.28
CA LYS A 199 -4.73 -6.90 15.75
C LYS A 199 -3.83 -7.19 14.56
N ALA A 200 -3.08 -8.29 14.61
CA ALA A 200 -2.32 -8.79 13.47
C ALA A 200 -3.27 -9.54 12.53
N MET A 201 -3.13 -9.30 11.23
CA MET A 201 -3.97 -9.90 10.20
C MET A 201 -3.13 -10.32 9.00
N SER A 202 -3.38 -11.51 8.47
CA SER A 202 -2.74 -12.01 7.25
C SER A 202 -3.79 -12.10 6.15
N CYS A 203 -3.52 -11.51 4.99
CA CYS A 203 -4.42 -11.43 3.84
C CYS A 203 -3.78 -12.04 2.59
N GLN A 204 -4.57 -12.71 1.76
CA GLN A 204 -4.11 -13.32 0.51
C GLN A 204 -5.13 -13.09 -0.61
N GLU A 205 -4.67 -12.55 -1.74
CA GLU A 205 -5.48 -12.47 -2.96
C GLU A 205 -5.68 -13.87 -3.54
N GLN A 206 -6.94 -14.25 -3.76
CA GLN A 206 -7.28 -15.47 -4.45
C GLN A 206 -7.07 -15.28 -5.95
N ARG A 207 -6.23 -16.11 -6.55
CA ARG A 207 -6.01 -16.13 -7.99
C ARG A 207 -6.05 -17.58 -8.50
N PRO A 208 -6.52 -17.83 -9.74
CA PRO A 208 -6.51 -19.16 -10.37
C PRO A 208 -5.11 -19.73 -10.68
N SER A 209 -4.06 -19.19 -10.05
CA SER A 209 -2.65 -19.49 -10.33
C SER A 209 -2.22 -20.83 -9.72
N THR A 210 -1.26 -21.50 -10.36
CA THR A 210 -0.60 -22.70 -9.83
C THR A 210 0.37 -22.39 -8.69
N SER A 211 0.83 -21.14 -8.58
CA SER A 211 1.69 -20.69 -7.48
C SER A 211 0.86 -19.90 -6.46
N PRO A 212 0.98 -20.22 -5.15
CA PRO A 212 0.26 -19.50 -4.11
C PRO A 212 0.71 -18.03 -4.08
N VAL A 213 -0.28 -17.13 -3.92
CA VAL A 213 0.01 -15.71 -3.73
C VAL A 213 0.59 -15.54 -2.31
N PRO A 214 1.71 -14.82 -2.11
CA PRO A 214 2.24 -14.52 -0.79
C PRO A 214 1.18 -13.87 0.12
N PHE A 215 1.20 -14.16 1.42
CA PHE A 215 0.37 -13.40 2.35
C PHE A 215 0.94 -11.99 2.52
N ASP A 216 0.04 -11.01 2.57
CA ASP A 216 0.31 -9.68 3.08
C ASP A 216 -0.06 -9.63 4.56
N HIS A 217 0.86 -9.16 5.40
CA HIS A 217 0.66 -9.02 6.83
C HIS A 217 0.39 -7.56 7.19
N TYR A 218 -0.68 -7.36 7.95
CA TYR A 218 -1.15 -6.07 8.41
C TYR A 218 -1.26 -6.04 9.92
N PHE A 219 -1.20 -4.83 10.47
CA PHE A 219 -1.73 -4.57 11.80
C PHE A 219 -2.86 -3.55 11.72
N TYR A 220 -3.93 -3.81 12.46
CA TYR A 220 -5.00 -2.87 12.76
C TYR A 220 -4.80 -2.26 14.14
N LEU A 221 -4.58 -0.95 14.22
CA LEU A 221 -4.48 -0.20 15.47
C LEU A 221 -5.90 0.16 15.94
N VAL A 222 -6.40 -0.52 16.98
CA VAL A 222 -7.82 -0.49 17.37
C VAL A 222 -8.28 0.92 17.77
N ASP A 223 -7.57 1.58 18.69
CA ASP A 223 -7.91 2.93 19.17
C ASP A 223 -7.90 3.98 18.05
N TYR A 224 -7.03 3.78 17.05
CA TYR A 224 -6.81 4.72 15.95
C TYR A 224 -7.62 4.36 14.70
N GLY A 225 -8.25 3.18 14.70
CA GLY A 225 -9.01 2.66 13.59
C GLY A 225 -8.25 2.63 12.26
N PHE A 226 -6.96 2.27 12.29
CA PHE A 226 -6.02 2.38 11.17
C PHE A 226 -5.28 1.06 10.90
N PHE A 227 -5.26 0.63 9.65
CA PHE A 227 -4.48 -0.49 9.14
C PHE A 227 -3.19 0.01 8.48
N TYR A 228 -2.10 -0.70 8.71
CA TYR A 228 -0.90 -0.58 7.86
C TYR A 228 -0.39 -1.96 7.46
N ARG A 229 0.21 -2.03 6.26
CA ARG A 229 0.88 -3.23 5.77
C ARG A 229 2.28 -3.25 6.37
N ALA A 230 2.56 -4.27 7.18
CA ALA A 230 3.86 -4.45 7.82
C ALA A 230 4.78 -5.25 6.89
N SER A 231 4.32 -6.37 6.38
CA SER A 231 5.18 -7.24 5.58
C SER A 231 4.40 -8.06 4.57
N ASN A 232 5.11 -8.88 3.80
CA ASN A 232 4.54 -10.00 3.09
C ASN A 232 5.47 -11.22 3.20
N ASP A 233 4.93 -12.41 2.91
CA ASP A 233 5.74 -13.62 2.83
C ASP A 233 6.85 -13.46 1.79
N LYS A 234 8.04 -13.97 2.13
CA LYS A 234 9.16 -13.99 1.18
C LYS A 234 8.83 -14.87 -0.02
N HIS A 235 9.10 -14.35 -1.20
CA HIS A 235 8.94 -15.06 -2.47
C HIS A 235 9.91 -14.49 -3.52
N ASP A 236 10.00 -15.13 -4.69
CA ASP A 236 10.92 -14.75 -5.78
C ASP A 236 10.59 -13.40 -6.46
N GLY A 237 9.74 -12.57 -5.85
CA GLY A 237 9.36 -11.25 -6.34
C GLY A 237 9.76 -10.15 -5.36
N VAL A 238 8.81 -9.28 -5.02
CA VAL A 238 9.06 -8.13 -4.14
C VAL A 238 8.56 -8.46 -2.74
N SER A 239 9.47 -8.52 -1.77
CA SER A 239 9.10 -8.62 -0.36
C SER A 239 9.29 -7.30 0.37
N ILE A 240 8.41 -7.01 1.32
CA ILE A 240 8.50 -5.82 2.17
C ILE A 240 8.51 -6.24 3.64
N ASP A 241 9.23 -5.48 4.46
CA ASP A 241 9.22 -5.60 5.91
C ASP A 241 9.38 -4.20 6.51
N MET A 242 8.28 -3.66 7.03
CA MET A 242 8.09 -2.29 7.45
C MET A 242 7.54 -2.26 8.87
N HIS A 243 8.08 -1.36 9.69
CA HIS A 243 7.64 -1.12 11.06
C HIS A 243 7.39 0.37 11.29
N ILE A 244 6.63 0.67 12.33
CA ILE A 244 6.30 2.04 12.71
C ILE A 244 7.52 2.69 13.37
N GLN A 245 8.13 3.64 12.68
CA GLN A 245 9.23 4.43 13.20
C GLN A 245 8.71 5.58 14.08
N ARG A 246 7.65 6.27 13.64
CA ARG A 246 7.10 7.44 14.33
C ARG A 246 5.60 7.60 14.09
N VAL A 247 4.90 8.14 15.09
CA VAL A 247 3.46 8.47 15.02
C VAL A 247 3.18 9.83 15.67
N LYS A 248 2.10 10.49 15.25
CA LYS A 248 1.52 11.67 15.92
C LYS A 248 0.00 11.66 15.82
#